data_AF-A0A0L1KC16-F1
#
_entry.id   AF-A0A0L1KC16-F1
#
_cell.length_a   1.000
_cell.length_b   1.000
_cell.length_c   1.000
_cell.angle_alpha   90.00
_cell.angle_beta   90.00
_cell.angle_gamma   90.00
#
_symmetry.space_group_name_H-M   'P 1'
#
loop_
_entity.id
_entity.type
_entity.pdbx_description
1 polymer ?
#
loop_
_entity_poly.entity_id
_entity_poly.type
_entity_poly.pdbx_seq_one_letter_code
_entity_poly.pdbx_strand_id
1 'polypeptide(L)'
;MEYITCLCREDRKLLLLITSLSAFAHLLTHRLIKASAENLLKGGLFGIDLNKTTAKDYVAIKKQIRTKSLQTLLDTPSLKSRMIPESAGIIVGCAYISTVLVISWMANLPLLATHASMCSITTMLLVGFVDDVLGLRWALKIVFSVIACAPLVNSDASGRFLVLPVPFRGGIIQTICETILPGPHAGFSLGLGYWHTVIVTLICVFCTNAINIYAGVNGLEAGQSVLISLNVIVYSFLHLTSSSEIHRFWNIALLQFPFIAVSTALFRLNMYPAKVFVGDSFTYFAGMVFAVTAISNTFSKTLMLFLIPQILNFLFSLPQLFGFMHCPLHRIPRWDCHNDRLVHSNNLTLLNAVLRCTGPLHEKSLTTLLLVLQAACGALGLLLLELVRFFY
;
A
#
# COMPACT_ATOMS: atom_id res chain seq x y z
N MET A 1 24.49 -19.42 -3.22
CA MET A 1 23.73 -20.65 -3.59
C MET A 1 23.96 -21.80 -2.61
N GLU A 2 25.17 -22.01 -2.05
CA GLU A 2 25.42 -23.09 -1.07
C GLU A 2 24.66 -22.98 0.27
N TYR A 3 24.25 -21.77 0.68
CA TYR A 3 23.43 -21.59 1.90
C TYR A 3 21.95 -21.98 1.72
N ILE A 4 21.42 -21.97 0.48
CA ILE A 4 20.02 -22.32 0.19
C ILE A 4 19.79 -23.83 0.36
N THR A 5 20.81 -24.64 0.11
CA THR A 5 20.80 -26.10 0.32
C THR A 5 20.84 -26.50 1.79
N CYS A 6 20.98 -25.55 2.73
CA CYS A 6 21.05 -25.83 4.16
C CYS A 6 20.03 -25.02 4.98
N LEU A 7 18.78 -24.91 4.52
CA LEU A 7 17.68 -24.53 5.42
C LEU A 7 17.62 -25.55 6.55
N CYS A 8 17.81 -25.08 7.78
CA CYS A 8 17.75 -25.95 8.96
C CYS A 8 16.36 -26.60 9.03
N ARG A 9 16.24 -27.70 9.78
CA ARG A 9 14.93 -28.32 10.04
C ARG A 9 13.92 -27.32 10.62
N GLU A 10 14.39 -26.37 11.41
CA GLU A 10 13.57 -25.32 12.02
C GLU A 10 13.07 -24.30 10.99
N ASP A 11 13.94 -23.85 10.09
CA ASP A 11 13.59 -22.95 8.98
C ASP A 11 12.50 -23.54 8.08
N ARG A 12 12.60 -24.84 7.77
CA ARG A 12 11.57 -25.54 6.98
C ARG A 12 10.23 -25.60 7.69
N LYS A 13 10.22 -25.82 9.01
CA LYS A 13 8.99 -25.81 9.82
C LYS A 13 8.37 -24.41 9.84
N LEU A 14 9.17 -23.36 10.01
CA LEU A 14 8.70 -21.98 10.03
C LEU A 14 8.11 -21.58 8.67
N LEU A 15 8.77 -21.91 7.56
CA LEU A 15 8.25 -21.67 6.21
C LEU A 15 6.91 -22.38 5.99
N LEU A 16 6.82 -23.65 6.36
CA LEU A 16 5.59 -24.43 6.22
C LEU A 16 4.46 -23.85 7.08
N LEU A 17 4.76 -23.39 8.28
CA LEU A 17 3.80 -22.72 9.16
C LEU A 17 3.29 -21.40 8.54
N ILE A 18 4.22 -20.52 8.11
CA ILE A 18 3.88 -19.24 7.48
C ILE A 18 3.01 -19.47 6.23
N THR A 19 3.43 -20.36 5.34
CA THR A 19 2.74 -20.61 4.07
C THR A 19 1.39 -21.28 4.25
N SER A 20 1.27 -22.27 5.15
CA SER A 20 0.00 -22.96 5.42
C SER A 20 -1.04 -22.05 6.07
N LEU A 21 -0.65 -21.28 7.09
CA LEU A 21 -1.55 -20.33 7.74
C LEU A 21 -1.91 -19.16 6.83
N SER A 22 -0.99 -18.70 5.97
CA SER A 22 -1.30 -17.71 4.93
C SER A 22 -2.31 -18.27 3.91
N ALA A 23 -2.15 -19.51 3.46
CA ALA A 23 -3.10 -20.15 2.54
C ALA A 23 -4.49 -20.31 3.17
N PHE A 24 -4.55 -20.69 4.45
CA PHE A 24 -5.80 -20.71 5.20
C PHE A 24 -6.43 -19.31 5.31
N ALA A 25 -5.62 -18.29 5.65
CA ALA A 25 -6.06 -16.91 5.74
C ALA A 25 -6.63 -16.38 4.42
N HIS A 26 -6.05 -16.76 3.27
CA HIS A 26 -6.61 -16.43 1.95
C HIS A 26 -8.05 -16.94 1.80
N LEU A 27 -8.27 -18.22 2.08
CA LEU A 27 -9.59 -18.86 1.94
C LEU A 27 -10.60 -18.27 2.92
N LEU A 28 -10.18 -18.05 4.17
CA LEU A 28 -11.00 -17.46 5.22
C LEU A 28 -11.39 -16.02 4.86
N THR A 29 -10.43 -15.19 4.45
CA THR A 29 -10.66 -13.79 4.05
C THR A 29 -11.65 -13.70 2.90
N HIS A 30 -11.51 -14.54 1.87
CA HIS A 30 -12.46 -14.57 0.75
C HIS A 30 -13.89 -14.88 1.18
N ARG A 31 -14.06 -15.81 2.14
CA ARG A 31 -15.38 -16.15 2.71
C ARG A 31 -15.92 -15.02 3.58
N LEU A 32 -15.08 -14.43 4.44
CA LEU A 32 -15.46 -13.34 5.33
C LEU A 32 -15.90 -12.09 4.56
N ILE A 33 -15.17 -11.68 3.51
CA ILE A 33 -15.56 -10.54 2.68
C ILE A 33 -16.96 -10.76 2.09
N LYS A 34 -17.22 -11.95 1.55
CA LYS A 34 -18.54 -12.28 0.99
C LYS A 34 -19.64 -12.30 2.05
N ALA A 35 -19.38 -12.89 3.20
CA ALA A 35 -20.35 -12.97 4.30
C ALA A 35 -20.68 -11.60 4.90
N SER A 36 -19.70 -10.69 4.94
CA SER A 36 -19.87 -9.35 5.50
C SER A 36 -20.32 -8.30 4.49
N ALA A 37 -20.32 -8.59 3.18
CA ALA A 37 -20.72 -7.64 2.14
C ALA A 37 -22.12 -7.03 2.39
N GLU A 38 -23.09 -7.86 2.79
CA GLU A 38 -24.43 -7.37 3.10
C GLU A 38 -24.48 -6.57 4.41
N ASN A 39 -23.66 -6.93 5.40
CA ASN A 39 -23.56 -6.19 6.66
C ASN A 39 -22.93 -4.80 6.45
N LEU A 40 -21.94 -4.69 5.56
CA LEU A 40 -21.36 -3.40 5.17
C LEU A 40 -22.42 -2.50 4.52
N LEU A 41 -23.22 -3.04 3.61
CA LEU A 41 -24.36 -2.32 3.01
C LEU A 41 -25.39 -1.87 4.07
N LYS A 42 -25.77 -2.76 4.99
CA LYS A 42 -26.68 -2.46 6.11
C LYS A 42 -26.09 -1.46 7.11
N GLY A 43 -24.78 -1.40 7.23
CA GLY A 43 -24.04 -0.40 8.01
C GLY A 43 -23.88 0.95 7.30
N GLY A 44 -24.37 1.09 6.07
CA GLY A 44 -24.23 2.31 5.27
C GLY A 44 -22.84 2.49 4.64
N LEU A 45 -21.99 1.46 4.67
CA LEU A 45 -20.65 1.45 4.09
C LEU A 45 -20.70 0.93 2.65
N PHE A 46 -20.91 1.85 1.71
CA PHE A 46 -20.99 1.53 0.29
C PHE A 46 -20.60 2.72 -0.58
N GLY A 47 -20.04 2.38 -1.75
CA GLY A 47 -19.71 3.32 -2.81
C GLY A 47 -20.53 3.10 -4.06
N ILE A 48 -20.45 4.07 -4.98
CA ILE A 48 -20.96 3.94 -6.35
C ILE A 48 -19.76 3.85 -7.28
N ASP A 49 -19.80 2.90 -8.23
CA ASP A 49 -18.76 2.80 -9.26
C ASP A 49 -18.84 4.01 -10.21
N LEU A 50 -17.95 4.97 -9.99
CA LEU A 50 -17.88 6.21 -10.77
C LEU A 50 -17.46 5.97 -12.23
N ASN A 51 -16.77 4.86 -12.50
CA ASN A 51 -16.32 4.48 -13.84
C ASN A 51 -17.40 3.70 -14.62
N LYS A 52 -18.60 3.55 -14.07
CA LYS A 52 -19.75 2.88 -14.72
C LYS A 52 -21.05 3.68 -14.59
N THR A 53 -20.94 4.94 -14.19
CA THR A 53 -22.08 5.81 -13.92
C THR A 53 -21.86 7.16 -14.57
N THR A 54 -22.83 7.65 -15.35
CA THR A 54 -22.71 8.99 -15.94
C THR A 54 -22.78 10.07 -14.85
N ALA A 55 -22.20 11.25 -15.10
CA ALA A 55 -22.24 12.35 -14.14
C ALA A 55 -23.68 12.76 -13.75
N LYS A 56 -24.62 12.72 -14.72
CA LYS A 56 -26.04 13.00 -14.48
C LYS A 56 -26.67 11.95 -13.57
N ASP A 57 -26.42 10.67 -13.85
CA ASP A 57 -26.95 9.56 -13.05
C ASP A 57 -26.37 9.57 -11.63
N TYR A 58 -25.07 9.85 -11.50
CA TYR A 58 -24.42 9.95 -10.19
C TYR A 58 -25.06 11.03 -9.31
N VAL A 59 -25.31 12.22 -9.86
CA VAL A 59 -26.00 13.31 -9.14
C VAL A 59 -27.42 12.89 -8.73
N ALA A 60 -28.16 12.21 -9.62
CA ALA A 60 -29.50 11.73 -9.32
C ALA A 60 -29.50 10.67 -8.20
N ILE A 61 -28.59 9.69 -8.26
CA ILE A 61 -28.45 8.65 -7.23
C ILE A 61 -28.04 9.27 -5.90
N LYS A 62 -27.06 10.18 -5.89
CA LYS A 62 -26.60 10.87 -4.68
C LYS A 62 -27.70 11.70 -4.01
N LYS A 63 -28.57 12.34 -4.81
CA LYS A 63 -29.76 13.03 -4.29
C LYS A 63 -30.68 12.04 -3.58
N GLN A 64 -30.95 10.88 -4.16
CA GLN A 64 -31.80 9.85 -3.53
C GLN A 64 -31.19 9.28 -2.24
N ILE A 65 -29.88 9.03 -2.22
CA ILE A 65 -29.16 8.54 -1.02
C ILE A 65 -29.29 9.53 0.14
N ARG A 66 -29.23 10.84 -0.14
CA ARG A 66 -29.36 11.88 0.90
C ARG A 66 -30.79 12.01 1.45
N THR A 67 -31.81 11.70 0.66
CA THR A 67 -33.21 11.94 1.04
C THR A 67 -33.91 10.73 1.62
N LYS A 68 -33.48 9.51 1.25
CA LYS A 68 -34.14 8.27 1.67
C LYS A 68 -33.43 7.67 2.88
N SER A 69 -34.17 6.95 3.71
CA SER A 69 -33.57 6.15 4.77
C SER A 69 -32.77 4.99 4.16
N LEU A 70 -31.75 4.51 4.89
CA LEU A 70 -30.90 3.41 4.45
C LEU A 70 -31.72 2.15 4.12
N GLN A 71 -32.72 1.83 4.94
CA GLN A 71 -33.60 0.68 4.71
C GLN A 71 -34.33 0.81 3.36
N THR A 72 -34.92 1.97 3.06
CA THR A 72 -35.61 2.20 1.78
C THR A 72 -34.66 2.11 0.57
N LEU A 73 -33.39 2.51 0.73
CA LEU A 73 -32.38 2.34 -0.33
C LEU A 73 -32.11 0.87 -0.60
N LEU A 74 -31.93 0.08 0.46
CA LEU A 74 -31.66 -1.36 0.37
C LEU A 74 -32.86 -2.16 -0.14
N ASP A 75 -34.08 -1.73 0.15
CA ASP A 75 -35.30 -2.39 -0.32
C ASP A 75 -35.60 -2.07 -1.80
N THR A 76 -34.99 -1.02 -2.38
CA THR A 76 -35.16 -0.64 -3.78
C THR A 76 -34.14 -1.38 -4.67
N PRO A 77 -34.54 -2.37 -5.50
CA PRO A 77 -33.58 -3.23 -6.23
C PRO A 77 -32.70 -2.46 -7.22
N SER A 78 -33.27 -1.46 -7.90
CA SER A 78 -32.55 -0.63 -8.87
C SER A 78 -31.43 0.20 -8.23
N LEU A 79 -31.61 0.66 -6.98
CA LEU A 79 -30.59 1.39 -6.23
C LEU A 79 -29.58 0.43 -5.58
N LYS A 80 -30.07 -0.64 -4.95
CA LYS A 80 -29.19 -1.65 -4.32
C LYS A 80 -28.19 -2.24 -5.33
N SER A 81 -28.61 -2.49 -6.57
CA SER A 81 -27.73 -2.99 -7.63
C SER A 81 -26.59 -2.03 -8.02
N ARG A 82 -26.72 -0.73 -7.71
CA ARG A 82 -25.71 0.30 -7.96
C ARG A 82 -24.76 0.51 -6.77
N MET A 83 -25.07 -0.06 -5.61
CA MET A 83 -24.30 0.08 -4.38
C MET A 83 -23.30 -1.07 -4.27
N ILE A 84 -22.02 -0.74 -4.15
CA ILE A 84 -20.95 -1.72 -3.94
C ILE A 84 -20.46 -1.58 -2.50
N PRO A 85 -20.42 -2.67 -1.70
CA PRO A 85 -19.91 -2.64 -0.33
C PRO A 85 -18.50 -2.04 -0.29
N GLU A 86 -18.28 -1.09 0.60
CA GLU A 86 -17.02 -0.37 0.76
C GLU A 86 -16.30 -0.77 2.07
N SER A 87 -15.04 -0.36 2.21
CA SER A 87 -14.20 -0.67 3.38
C SER A 87 -13.95 -2.16 3.61
N ALA A 88 -13.95 -2.99 2.56
CA ALA A 88 -13.59 -4.41 2.69
C ALA A 88 -12.17 -4.60 3.26
N GLY A 89 -11.32 -3.56 3.18
CA GLY A 89 -10.01 -3.49 3.82
C GLY A 89 -10.01 -3.78 5.32
N ILE A 90 -11.07 -3.44 6.08
CA ILE A 90 -11.13 -3.73 7.51
C ILE A 90 -11.09 -5.25 7.78
N ILE A 91 -11.81 -6.03 6.97
CA ILE A 91 -11.87 -7.49 7.09
C ILE A 91 -10.51 -8.09 6.73
N VAL A 92 -9.87 -7.57 5.68
CA VAL A 92 -8.55 -7.99 5.21
C VAL A 92 -7.49 -7.72 6.27
N GLY A 93 -7.48 -6.52 6.84
CA GLY A 93 -6.55 -6.14 7.91
C GLY A 93 -6.74 -6.97 9.18
N CYS A 94 -7.99 -7.23 9.60
CA CYS A 94 -8.27 -8.11 10.73
C CYS A 94 -7.74 -9.54 10.48
N ALA A 95 -8.05 -10.12 9.31
CA ALA A 95 -7.56 -11.45 8.96
C ALA A 95 -6.02 -11.51 8.91
N TYR A 96 -5.37 -10.47 8.39
CA TYR A 96 -3.92 -10.33 8.38
C TYR A 96 -3.34 -10.32 9.81
N ILE A 97 -3.82 -9.42 10.66
CA ILE A 97 -3.31 -9.26 12.04
C ILE A 97 -3.48 -10.57 12.80
N SER A 98 -4.66 -11.19 12.73
CA SER A 98 -4.90 -12.49 13.37
C SER A 98 -3.93 -13.56 12.87
N THR A 99 -3.67 -13.62 11.56
CA THR A 99 -2.76 -14.61 10.97
C THR A 99 -1.32 -14.40 11.45
N VAL A 100 -0.81 -13.17 11.44
CA VAL A 100 0.55 -12.85 11.89
C VAL A 100 0.72 -13.16 13.38
N LEU A 101 -0.27 -12.82 14.21
CA LEU A 101 -0.25 -13.11 15.65
C LEU A 101 -0.25 -14.62 15.93
N VAL A 102 -1.08 -15.39 15.23
CA VAL A 102 -1.12 -16.86 15.38
C VAL A 102 0.19 -17.50 14.95
N ILE A 103 0.77 -17.09 13.81
CA ILE A 103 2.09 -17.57 13.38
C ILE A 103 3.15 -17.24 14.43
N SER A 104 3.19 -15.99 14.90
CA SER A 104 4.19 -15.52 15.86
C SER A 104 4.10 -16.28 17.19
N TRP A 105 2.88 -16.56 17.66
CA TRP A 105 2.62 -17.35 18.84
C TRP A 105 3.06 -18.81 18.68
N MET A 106 2.67 -19.47 17.58
CA MET A 106 3.03 -20.87 17.31
C MET A 106 4.53 -21.08 17.07
N ALA A 107 5.21 -20.06 16.52
CA ALA A 107 6.65 -20.09 16.26
C ALA A 107 7.50 -19.53 17.42
N ASN A 108 6.89 -19.05 18.51
CA ASN A 108 7.58 -18.46 19.66
C ASN A 108 8.61 -17.38 19.29
N LEU A 109 8.26 -16.49 18.36
CA LEU A 109 9.17 -15.46 17.84
C LEU A 109 9.35 -14.30 18.83
N PRO A 110 10.54 -13.68 18.90
CA PRO A 110 10.79 -12.56 19.81
C PRO A 110 9.83 -11.39 19.54
N LEU A 111 9.20 -10.95 20.62
CA LEU A 111 7.93 -10.24 20.60
C LEU A 111 8.06 -8.72 20.40
N LEU A 112 9.16 -8.09 20.84
CA LEU A 112 9.17 -6.62 21.03
C LEU A 112 9.08 -5.80 19.72
N ALA A 113 9.92 -6.10 18.73
CA ALA A 113 9.88 -5.43 17.42
C ALA A 113 8.60 -5.77 16.63
N THR A 114 8.10 -7.00 16.81
CA THR A 114 6.86 -7.47 16.20
C THR A 114 5.63 -6.76 16.80
N HIS A 115 5.61 -6.48 18.10
CA HIS A 115 4.50 -5.76 18.74
C HIS A 115 4.41 -4.30 18.32
N ALA A 116 5.54 -3.58 18.22
CA ALA A 116 5.54 -2.20 17.73
C ALA A 116 5.03 -2.13 16.28
N SER A 117 5.51 -3.04 15.44
CA SER A 117 5.06 -3.26 14.07
C SER A 117 3.55 -3.51 13.98
N MET A 118 3.03 -4.46 14.77
CA MET A 118 1.60 -4.78 14.80
C MET A 118 0.75 -3.63 15.36
N CYS A 119 1.24 -2.91 16.36
CA CYS A 119 0.56 -1.74 16.92
C CYS A 119 0.39 -0.64 15.87
N SER A 120 1.44 -0.33 15.11
CA SER A 120 1.38 0.65 14.02
C SER A 120 0.43 0.20 12.90
N ILE A 121 0.50 -1.07 12.48
CA ILE A 121 -0.41 -1.62 11.45
C ILE A 121 -1.87 -1.58 11.91
N THR A 122 -2.16 -2.00 13.14
CA THR A 122 -3.51 -2.01 13.71
C THR A 122 -4.07 -0.61 13.86
N THR A 123 -3.26 0.33 14.37
CA THR A 123 -3.66 1.73 14.52
C THR A 123 -3.96 2.34 13.16
N MET A 124 -3.12 2.09 12.16
CA MET A 124 -3.35 2.62 10.81
C MET A 124 -4.57 2.00 10.12
N LEU A 125 -4.81 0.70 10.30
CA LEU A 125 -6.03 0.04 9.83
C LEU A 125 -7.28 0.70 10.45
N LEU A 126 -7.24 0.98 11.75
CA LEU A 126 -8.32 1.68 12.44
C LEU A 126 -8.51 3.10 11.90
N VAL A 127 -7.42 3.85 11.71
CA VAL A 127 -7.48 5.22 11.13
C VAL A 127 -8.11 5.19 9.75
N GLY A 128 -7.75 4.23 8.88
CA GLY A 128 -8.35 4.08 7.56
C GLY A 128 -9.84 3.75 7.62
N PHE A 129 -10.25 2.91 8.57
CA PHE A 129 -11.67 2.62 8.79
C PHE A 129 -12.45 3.82 9.33
N VAL A 130 -11.86 4.58 10.27
CA VAL A 130 -12.45 5.83 10.77
C VAL A 130 -12.58 6.85 9.63
N ASP A 131 -11.62 6.91 8.72
CA ASP A 131 -11.67 7.78 7.53
C ASP A 131 -12.80 7.39 6.57
N ASP A 132 -12.96 6.10 6.31
CA ASP A 132 -14.07 5.59 5.50
C ASP A 132 -15.44 5.93 6.11
N VAL A 133 -15.59 5.83 7.44
CA VAL A 133 -16.86 6.05 8.14
C VAL A 133 -17.17 7.54 8.29
N LEU A 134 -16.17 8.36 8.65
CA LEU A 134 -16.37 9.76 9.05
C LEU A 134 -16.00 10.77 7.96
N GLY A 135 -15.25 10.37 6.93
CA GLY A 135 -14.75 11.27 5.89
C GLY A 135 -13.85 12.37 6.46
N LEU A 136 -12.66 12.00 6.96
CA LEU A 136 -11.79 12.92 7.68
C LEU A 136 -11.24 14.03 6.78
N ARG A 137 -10.99 15.20 7.38
CA ARG A 137 -10.27 16.30 6.71
C ARG A 137 -8.83 15.86 6.45
N TRP A 138 -8.27 16.29 5.31
CA TRP A 138 -6.93 15.88 4.87
C TRP A 138 -5.82 16.09 5.93
N ALA A 139 -5.88 17.18 6.70
CA ALA A 139 -4.90 17.45 7.75
C ALA A 139 -4.93 16.39 8.87
N LEU A 140 -6.12 15.90 9.23
CA LEU A 140 -6.26 14.83 10.22
C LEU A 140 -5.73 13.49 9.70
N LYS A 141 -5.88 13.21 8.40
CA LYS A 141 -5.31 12.01 7.76
C LYS A 141 -3.78 11.97 7.95
N ILE A 142 -3.10 13.11 7.77
CA ILE A 142 -1.65 13.23 7.99
C ILE A 142 -1.29 13.11 9.47
N VAL A 143 -1.99 13.84 10.35
CA VAL A 143 -1.72 13.80 11.81
C VAL A 143 -1.90 12.39 12.38
N PHE A 144 -3.00 11.72 12.06
CA PHE A 144 -3.23 10.36 12.51
C PHE A 144 -2.24 9.37 11.90
N SER A 145 -1.77 9.61 10.66
CA SER A 145 -0.70 8.80 10.08
C SER A 145 0.59 8.91 10.90
N VAL A 146 1.00 10.12 11.29
CA VAL A 146 2.18 10.35 12.13
C VAL A 146 2.05 9.64 13.47
N ILE A 147 0.89 9.76 14.14
CA ILE A 147 0.63 9.13 15.43
C ILE A 147 0.67 7.60 15.32
N ALA A 148 0.04 7.03 14.28
CA ALA A 148 0.03 5.60 14.04
C ALA A 148 1.43 5.03 13.73
N CYS A 149 2.34 5.82 13.15
CA CYS A 149 3.74 5.43 12.93
C CYS A 149 4.60 5.47 14.20
N ALA A 150 4.16 6.12 15.29
CA ALA A 150 4.99 6.35 16.46
C ALA A 150 5.54 5.06 17.13
N PRO A 151 4.75 3.98 17.32
CA PRO A 151 5.28 2.73 17.86
C PRO A 151 6.46 2.17 17.05
N LEU A 152 6.30 2.08 15.72
CA LEU A 152 7.36 1.66 14.80
C LEU A 152 8.61 2.54 14.92
N VAL A 153 8.43 3.86 14.84
CA VAL A 153 9.54 4.83 14.88
C VAL A 153 10.30 4.78 16.21
N ASN A 154 9.62 4.54 17.33
CA ASN A 154 10.26 4.37 18.63
C ASN A 154 11.03 3.04 18.76
N SER A 155 10.57 2.00 18.07
CA SER A 155 11.24 0.69 18.04
C SER A 155 12.35 0.58 17.00
N ASP A 156 12.52 1.62 16.18
CA ASP A 156 13.49 1.65 15.09
C ASP A 156 14.92 1.73 15.64
N ALA A 157 15.60 0.59 15.60
CA ALA A 157 17.00 0.47 15.99
C ALA A 157 17.97 0.77 14.84
N SER A 158 17.48 1.21 13.68
CA SER A 158 18.34 1.50 12.54
C SER A 158 19.32 2.63 12.84
N GLY A 159 20.53 2.51 12.28
CA GLY A 159 21.58 3.49 12.49
C GLY A 159 21.14 4.85 11.99
N ARG A 160 21.34 5.89 12.80
CA ARG A 160 21.02 7.30 12.45
C ARG A 160 22.00 7.89 11.44
N PHE A 161 22.59 7.07 10.58
CA PHE A 161 23.59 7.47 9.58
C PHE A 161 23.06 7.18 8.19
N LEU A 162 23.07 8.21 7.35
CA LEU A 162 22.80 8.09 5.93
C LEU A 162 24.12 7.95 5.17
N VAL A 163 24.35 6.78 4.59
CA VAL A 163 25.40 6.62 3.58
C VAL A 163 24.92 7.25 2.27
N LEU A 164 25.66 8.23 1.77
CA LEU A 164 25.36 8.90 0.50
C LEU A 164 25.49 7.91 -0.68
N PRO A 165 24.51 7.89 -1.61
CA PRO A 165 24.64 7.16 -2.86
C PRO A 165 25.87 7.63 -3.65
N VAL A 166 26.50 6.73 -4.39
CA VAL A 166 27.77 6.98 -5.10
C VAL A 166 27.80 8.25 -5.97
N PRO A 167 26.76 8.59 -6.77
CA PRO A 167 26.79 9.83 -7.56
C PRO A 167 26.80 11.12 -6.71
N PHE A 168 26.53 11.02 -5.41
CA PHE A 168 26.53 12.13 -4.46
C PHE A 168 27.72 12.08 -3.49
N ARG A 169 28.66 11.16 -3.70
CA ARG A 169 29.92 11.09 -2.94
C ARG A 169 30.92 12.07 -3.56
N GLY A 170 30.98 13.29 -3.03
CA GLY A 170 31.85 14.37 -3.49
C GLY A 170 31.12 15.56 -4.14
N GLY A 171 31.78 16.72 -4.18
CA GLY A 171 31.29 17.92 -4.88
C GLY A 171 30.22 18.73 -4.14
N ILE A 172 29.60 19.68 -4.85
CA ILE A 172 28.64 20.66 -4.31
C ILE A 172 27.46 19.98 -3.59
N ILE A 173 27.00 18.83 -4.08
CA ILE A 173 25.86 18.11 -3.50
C ILE A 173 26.20 17.59 -2.11
N GLN A 174 27.41 17.06 -1.90
CA GLN A 174 27.86 16.66 -0.57
C GLN A 174 27.90 17.86 0.39
N THR A 175 28.44 19.01 -0.06
CA THR A 175 28.49 20.24 0.75
C THR A 175 27.10 20.76 1.12
N ILE A 176 26.14 20.72 0.18
CA ILE A 176 24.74 21.09 0.45
C ILE A 176 24.13 20.13 1.47
N CYS A 177 24.36 18.83 1.34
CA CYS A 177 23.87 17.82 2.29
C CYS A 177 24.45 18.04 3.69
N GLU A 178 25.75 18.31 3.82
CA GLU A 178 26.42 18.60 5.11
C GLU A 178 25.92 19.91 5.74
N THR A 179 25.59 20.92 4.92
CA THR A 179 25.07 22.21 5.40
C THR A 179 23.63 22.09 5.91
N ILE A 180 22.78 21.33 5.23
CA ILE A 180 21.36 21.18 5.57
C ILE A 180 21.12 20.16 6.68
N LEU A 181 21.93 19.09 6.75
CA LEU A 181 21.78 18.00 7.71
C LEU A 181 22.95 18.01 8.71
N PRO A 182 22.85 18.78 9.80
CA PRO A 182 23.90 18.86 10.80
C PRO A 182 24.03 17.54 11.56
N GLY A 183 25.23 16.96 11.58
CA GLY A 183 25.55 15.83 12.45
C GLY A 183 26.97 15.29 12.28
N PRO A 184 27.38 14.28 13.06
CA PRO A 184 28.73 13.74 12.98
C PRO A 184 28.98 13.11 11.61
N HIS A 185 30.07 13.52 10.96
CA HIS A 185 30.48 13.04 9.65
C HIS A 185 31.66 12.08 9.78
N ALA A 186 31.56 10.90 9.17
CA ALA A 186 32.66 9.94 9.06
C ALA A 186 32.69 9.41 7.62
N GLY A 187 33.59 9.96 6.79
CA GLY A 187 33.65 9.66 5.36
C GLY A 187 32.35 10.08 4.64
N PHE A 188 31.74 9.14 3.90
CA PHE A 188 30.47 9.36 3.19
C PHE A 188 29.20 9.06 4.03
N SER A 189 29.37 8.90 5.34
CA SER A 189 28.28 8.64 6.28
C SER A 189 27.92 9.92 7.01
N LEU A 190 26.69 10.39 6.80
CA LEU A 190 26.16 11.58 7.42
C LEU A 190 25.25 11.22 8.60
N GLY A 191 25.62 11.64 9.82
CA GLY A 191 24.81 11.47 11.01
C GLY A 191 23.54 12.33 10.94
N LEU A 192 22.38 11.70 10.77
CA LEU A 192 21.09 12.38 10.67
C LEU A 192 20.49 12.76 12.03
N GLY A 193 20.92 12.15 13.14
CA GLY A 193 20.42 12.51 14.47
C GLY A 193 18.88 12.41 14.59
N TYR A 194 18.21 13.54 14.85
CA TYR A 194 16.74 13.65 14.89
C TYR A 194 16.09 13.68 13.49
N TRP A 195 16.82 14.10 12.45
CA TRP A 195 16.33 14.09 11.06
C TRP A 195 16.03 12.68 10.58
N HIS A 196 16.72 11.66 11.11
CA HIS A 196 16.41 10.27 10.83
C HIS A 196 14.96 9.94 11.19
N THR A 197 14.55 10.28 12.42
CA THR A 197 13.19 10.08 12.93
C THR A 197 12.16 10.80 12.06
N VAL A 198 12.46 12.03 11.63
CA VAL A 198 11.59 12.80 10.73
C VAL A 198 11.45 12.10 9.38
N ILE A 199 12.55 11.68 8.76
CA ILE A 199 12.55 11.01 7.46
C ILE A 199 11.78 9.69 7.52
N VAL A 200 12.02 8.85 8.54
CA VAL A 200 11.32 7.57 8.72
C VAL A 200 9.81 7.80 8.91
N THR A 201 9.43 8.82 9.68
CA THR A 201 8.02 9.21 9.85
C THR A 201 7.41 9.64 8.52
N LEU A 202 8.11 10.47 7.73
CA LEU A 202 7.65 10.92 6.42
C LEU A 202 7.54 9.77 5.41
N ILE A 203 8.44 8.79 5.43
CA ILE A 203 8.35 7.58 4.61
C ILE A 203 7.09 6.80 4.98
N CYS A 204 6.80 6.66 6.28
CA CYS A 204 5.61 5.97 6.76
C CYS A 204 4.32 6.67 6.32
N VAL A 205 4.24 7.99 6.49
CA VAL A 205 3.12 8.83 6.01
C VAL A 205 2.99 8.77 4.48
N PHE A 206 4.12 8.78 3.76
CA PHE A 206 4.12 8.67 2.31
C PHE A 206 3.54 7.33 1.86
N CYS A 207 3.97 6.21 2.42
CA CYS A 207 3.51 4.88 2.00
C CYS A 207 1.98 4.73 2.13
N THR A 208 1.37 5.22 3.20
CA THR A 208 -0.08 5.12 3.44
C THR A 208 -0.89 5.98 2.48
N ASN A 209 -0.42 7.20 2.22
CA ASN A 209 -1.13 8.13 1.34
C ASN A 209 -0.87 7.88 -0.14
N ALA A 210 0.32 7.38 -0.51
CA ALA A 210 0.74 7.22 -1.90
C ALA A 210 -0.07 6.14 -2.63
N ILE A 211 -0.39 5.03 -1.96
CA ILE A 211 -1.31 4.01 -2.47
C ILE A 211 -2.72 4.61 -2.56
N ASN A 212 -3.15 5.38 -1.56
CA ASN A 212 -4.50 5.94 -1.51
C ASN A 212 -4.78 6.95 -2.63
N ILE A 213 -3.81 7.78 -2.99
CA ILE A 213 -3.97 8.74 -4.10
C ILE A 213 -3.74 8.12 -5.48
N TYR A 214 -3.19 6.90 -5.55
CA TYR A 214 -2.99 6.13 -6.78
C TYR A 214 -4.02 5.01 -6.88
N ALA A 215 -5.28 5.44 -6.98
CA ALA A 215 -6.48 4.63 -6.83
C ALA A 215 -7.59 5.07 -7.81
N GLY A 216 -8.71 4.36 -7.80
CA GLY A 216 -9.95 4.79 -8.47
C GLY A 216 -10.28 4.06 -9.78
N VAL A 217 -9.64 2.93 -10.07
CA VAL A 217 -10.08 1.97 -11.09
C VAL A 217 -10.05 0.56 -10.51
N ASN A 218 -11.02 -0.26 -10.89
CA ASN A 218 -11.31 -1.55 -10.28
C ASN A 218 -10.08 -2.49 -10.29
N GLY A 219 -9.58 -2.83 -9.10
CA GLY A 219 -8.47 -3.76 -8.88
C GLY A 219 -7.09 -3.11 -8.71
N LEU A 220 -6.95 -1.79 -8.87
CA LEU A 220 -5.62 -1.15 -8.88
C LEU A 220 -4.95 -1.15 -7.51
N GLU A 221 -5.68 -0.82 -6.44
CA GLU A 221 -5.17 -0.65 -5.08
C GLU A 221 -4.66 -1.99 -4.51
N ALA A 222 -5.50 -3.03 -4.59
CA ALA A 222 -5.13 -4.38 -4.16
C ALA A 222 -4.07 -5.01 -5.09
N GLY A 223 -4.20 -4.83 -6.40
CA GLY A 223 -3.28 -5.40 -7.38
C GLY A 223 -1.86 -4.84 -7.27
N GLN A 224 -1.72 -3.51 -7.19
CA GLN A 224 -0.40 -2.88 -7.05
C GLN A 224 0.28 -3.31 -5.74
N SER A 225 -0.50 -3.42 -4.66
CA SER A 225 0.01 -3.84 -3.34
C SER A 225 0.53 -5.28 -3.36
N VAL A 226 -0.18 -6.20 -4.01
CA VAL A 226 0.31 -7.58 -4.18
C VAL A 226 1.63 -7.60 -4.96
N LEU A 227 1.75 -6.82 -6.04
CA LEU A 227 2.99 -6.76 -6.83
C LEU A 227 4.17 -6.17 -6.04
N ILE A 228 3.94 -5.10 -5.26
CA ILE A 228 4.98 -4.52 -4.38
C ILE A 228 5.45 -5.57 -3.37
N SER A 229 4.51 -6.27 -2.73
CA SER A 229 4.82 -7.32 -1.75
C SER A 229 5.63 -8.48 -2.34
N LEU A 230 5.28 -8.91 -3.55
CA LEU A 230 6.04 -9.93 -4.28
C LEU A 230 7.48 -9.48 -4.55
N ASN A 231 7.69 -8.23 -4.99
CA ASN A 231 9.03 -7.69 -5.18
C ASN A 231 9.84 -7.64 -3.88
N VAL A 232 9.20 -7.30 -2.74
CA VAL A 232 9.85 -7.32 -1.42
C VAL A 232 10.32 -8.73 -1.04
N ILE A 233 9.51 -9.77 -1.28
CA ILE A 233 9.91 -11.16 -1.03
C ILE A 233 11.05 -11.58 -1.95
N VAL A 234 10.97 -11.28 -3.25
CA VAL A 234 12.02 -11.61 -4.22
C VAL A 234 13.33 -10.92 -3.85
N TYR A 235 13.29 -9.63 -3.52
CA TYR A 235 14.45 -8.88 -3.02
C TYR A 235 15.10 -9.57 -1.83
N SER A 236 14.28 -9.90 -0.82
CA SER A 236 14.74 -10.54 0.41
C SER A 236 15.42 -11.89 0.13
N PHE A 237 14.86 -12.67 -0.79
CA PHE A 237 15.42 -13.95 -1.22
C PHE A 237 16.76 -13.81 -1.94
N LEU A 238 16.90 -12.84 -2.85
CA LEU A 238 18.15 -12.59 -3.60
C LEU A 238 19.31 -12.11 -2.71
N HIS A 239 19.00 -11.53 -1.55
CA HIS A 239 19.97 -10.96 -0.61
C HIS A 239 20.33 -11.91 0.56
N LEU A 240 19.96 -13.20 0.47
CA LEU A 240 20.32 -14.22 1.46
C LEU A 240 21.81 -14.61 1.40
N THR A 241 22.69 -13.79 1.98
CA THR A 241 24.14 -14.05 2.00
C THR A 241 24.77 -14.28 3.37
N SER A 242 24.16 -13.81 4.44
CA SER A 242 24.69 -13.94 5.80
C SER A 242 23.62 -14.37 6.79
N SER A 243 24.04 -14.75 8.00
CA SER A 243 23.13 -15.12 9.09
C SER A 243 22.17 -13.97 9.48
N SER A 244 22.65 -12.72 9.47
CA SER A 244 21.80 -11.56 9.71
C SER A 244 20.72 -11.42 8.63
N GLU A 245 21.06 -11.69 7.37
CA GLU A 245 20.11 -11.65 6.25
C GLU A 245 19.03 -12.72 6.33
N ILE A 246 19.38 -13.91 6.81
CA ILE A 246 18.39 -14.98 7.04
C ILE A 246 17.37 -14.53 8.09
N HIS A 247 17.81 -13.89 9.18
CA HIS A 247 16.88 -13.36 10.18
C HIS A 247 15.96 -12.28 9.59
N ARG A 248 16.50 -11.35 8.80
CA ARG A 248 15.70 -10.33 8.09
C ARG A 248 14.69 -10.98 7.14
N PHE A 249 15.10 -12.02 6.41
CA PHE A 249 14.21 -12.74 5.50
C PHE A 249 13.02 -13.34 6.23
N TRP A 250 13.22 -13.99 7.39
CA TRP A 250 12.11 -14.57 8.14
C TRP A 250 11.15 -13.52 8.68
N ASN A 251 11.64 -12.36 9.13
CA ASN A 251 10.80 -11.24 9.54
C ASN A 251 9.99 -10.69 8.35
N ILE A 252 10.64 -10.48 7.20
CA ILE A 252 9.96 -10.08 5.96
C ILE A 252 8.92 -11.12 5.54
N ALA A 253 9.25 -12.41 5.59
CA ALA A 253 8.35 -13.49 5.20
C ALA A 253 7.12 -13.56 6.12
N LEU A 254 7.31 -13.41 7.43
CA LEU A 254 6.22 -13.35 8.42
C LEU A 254 5.21 -12.25 8.10
N LEU A 255 5.67 -11.09 7.65
CA LEU A 255 4.82 -9.94 7.33
C LEU A 255 4.23 -10.02 5.90
N GLN A 256 5.01 -10.47 4.91
CA GLN A 256 4.59 -10.36 3.50
C GLN A 256 3.76 -11.55 3.01
N PHE A 257 4.01 -12.78 3.47
CA PHE A 257 3.21 -13.94 3.02
C PHE A 257 1.73 -13.84 3.44
N PRO A 258 1.39 -13.53 4.70
CA PRO A 258 0.00 -13.30 5.09
C PRO A 258 -0.61 -12.12 4.34
N PHE A 259 0.15 -11.05 4.13
CA PHE A 259 -0.31 -9.86 3.40
C PHE A 259 -0.68 -10.19 1.95
N ILE A 260 0.16 -10.93 1.22
CA ILE A 260 -0.14 -11.39 -0.14
C ILE A 260 -1.40 -12.26 -0.14
N ALA A 261 -1.51 -13.19 0.80
CA ALA A 261 -2.64 -14.10 0.89
C ALA A 261 -3.98 -13.37 1.05
N VAL A 262 -4.09 -12.49 2.05
CA VAL A 262 -5.34 -11.75 2.29
C VAL A 262 -5.62 -10.70 1.21
N SER A 263 -4.58 -10.05 0.68
CA SER A 263 -4.73 -9.04 -0.37
C SER A 263 -5.12 -9.66 -1.71
N THR A 264 -4.64 -10.87 -2.00
CA THR A 264 -5.07 -11.64 -3.19
C THR A 264 -6.51 -12.10 -3.07
N ALA A 265 -7.00 -12.40 -1.85
CA ALA A 265 -8.41 -12.71 -1.62
C ALA A 265 -9.30 -11.49 -1.91
N LEU A 266 -8.90 -10.31 -1.43
CA LEU A 266 -9.55 -9.04 -1.74
C LEU A 266 -9.50 -8.72 -3.23
N PHE A 267 -8.32 -8.81 -3.84
CA PHE A 267 -8.13 -8.54 -5.27
C PHE A 267 -9.07 -9.38 -6.12
N ARG A 268 -9.27 -10.66 -5.83
CA ARG A 268 -10.23 -11.52 -6.56
C ARG A 268 -11.66 -11.00 -6.57
N LEU A 269 -12.08 -10.26 -5.55
CA LEU A 269 -13.41 -9.67 -5.43
C LEU A 269 -13.47 -8.21 -5.90
N ASN A 270 -12.33 -7.52 -5.90
CA ASN A 270 -12.21 -6.11 -6.28
C ASN A 270 -11.78 -5.91 -7.75
N MET A 271 -11.19 -6.92 -8.40
CA MET A 271 -10.89 -6.91 -9.83
C MET A 271 -12.14 -6.60 -10.67
N TYR A 272 -11.93 -5.98 -11.84
CA TYR A 272 -13.00 -5.66 -12.77
C TYR A 272 -13.86 -6.89 -13.15
N PRO A 273 -15.21 -6.80 -13.06
CA PRO A 273 -15.98 -5.75 -12.40
C PRO A 273 -15.99 -5.92 -10.88
N ALA A 274 -15.70 -4.85 -10.13
CA ALA A 274 -15.60 -4.90 -8.67
C ALA A 274 -16.93 -5.31 -8.01
N LYS A 275 -16.85 -6.23 -7.06
CA LYS A 275 -17.95 -6.66 -6.19
C LYS A 275 -17.88 -6.03 -4.81
N VAL A 276 -16.70 -5.54 -4.43
CA VAL A 276 -16.41 -4.82 -3.19
C VAL A 276 -15.34 -3.76 -3.47
N PHE A 277 -15.40 -2.64 -2.75
CA PHE A 277 -14.35 -1.64 -2.72
C PHE A 277 -13.46 -1.82 -1.49
N VAL A 278 -12.19 -1.49 -1.66
CA VAL A 278 -11.16 -1.72 -0.65
C VAL A 278 -11.26 -0.71 0.49
N GLY A 279 -11.64 0.55 0.19
CA GLY A 279 -11.69 1.68 1.11
C GLY A 279 -10.31 2.22 1.53
N ASP A 280 -10.31 3.37 2.19
CA ASP A 280 -9.14 3.97 2.86
C ASP A 280 -8.59 3.00 3.91
N SER A 281 -9.46 2.16 4.51
CA SER A 281 -9.10 1.03 5.37
C SER A 281 -7.97 0.17 4.79
N PHE A 282 -8.07 -0.21 3.51
CA PHE A 282 -7.06 -1.07 2.89
C PHE A 282 -5.81 -0.29 2.48
N THR A 283 -5.97 0.89 1.89
CA THR A 283 -4.83 1.65 1.33
C THR A 283 -3.88 2.12 2.43
N TYR A 284 -4.41 2.57 3.56
CA TYR A 284 -3.62 2.93 4.74
C TYR A 284 -2.96 1.71 5.38
N PHE A 285 -3.72 0.62 5.53
CA PHE A 285 -3.21 -0.66 6.00
C PHE A 285 -2.03 -1.17 5.15
N ALA A 286 -2.20 -1.24 3.83
CA ALA A 286 -1.19 -1.71 2.89
C ALA A 286 0.08 -0.86 2.95
N GLY A 287 -0.07 0.46 2.93
CA GLY A 287 1.06 1.38 3.04
C GLY A 287 1.83 1.21 4.36
N MET A 288 1.13 1.03 5.47
CA MET A 288 1.76 0.79 6.76
C MET A 288 2.46 -0.57 6.84
N VAL A 289 1.89 -1.63 6.26
CA VAL A 289 2.56 -2.94 6.17
C VAL A 289 3.90 -2.80 5.41
N PHE A 290 3.93 -2.06 4.30
CA PHE A 290 5.18 -1.82 3.58
C PHE A 290 6.18 -0.98 4.39
N ALA A 291 5.71 0.12 5.00
CA ALA A 291 6.55 0.97 5.82
C ALA A 291 7.18 0.19 6.99
N VAL A 292 6.37 -0.54 7.75
CA VAL A 292 6.83 -1.41 8.85
C VAL A 292 7.84 -2.43 8.35
N THR A 293 7.53 -3.13 7.27
CA THR A 293 8.43 -4.18 6.76
C THR A 293 9.77 -3.58 6.34
N ALA A 294 9.78 -2.43 5.67
CA ALA A 294 11.01 -1.82 5.17
C ALA A 294 11.84 -1.10 6.25
N ILE A 295 11.19 -0.46 7.22
CA ILE A 295 11.86 0.25 8.32
C ILE A 295 12.46 -0.76 9.29
N SER A 296 11.67 -1.72 9.79
CA SER A 296 12.13 -2.73 10.75
C SER A 296 13.24 -3.63 10.22
N ASN A 297 13.39 -3.74 8.89
CA ASN A 297 14.42 -4.54 8.23
C ASN A 297 15.44 -3.70 7.45
N THR A 298 15.51 -2.38 7.70
CA THR A 298 16.55 -1.47 7.17
C THR A 298 16.68 -1.42 5.63
N PHE A 299 15.58 -1.62 4.90
CA PHE A 299 15.55 -1.54 3.43
C PHE A 299 14.60 -0.46 2.88
N SER A 300 14.26 0.57 3.66
CA SER A 300 13.36 1.66 3.25
C SER A 300 13.73 2.33 1.93
N LYS A 301 15.03 2.47 1.61
CA LYS A 301 15.52 2.96 0.31
C LYS A 301 15.12 2.04 -0.85
N THR A 302 15.27 0.73 -0.67
CA THR A 302 14.87 -0.28 -1.65
C THR A 302 13.37 -0.28 -1.86
N LEU A 303 12.56 -0.12 -0.80
CA LEU A 303 11.11 0.00 -0.94
C LEU A 303 10.71 1.15 -1.87
N MET A 304 11.41 2.29 -1.83
CA MET A 304 11.12 3.41 -2.74
C MET A 304 11.28 3.05 -4.22
N LEU A 305 12.19 2.12 -4.56
CA LEU A 305 12.32 1.62 -5.93
C LEU A 305 11.10 0.80 -6.36
N PHE A 306 10.48 0.06 -5.44
CA PHE A 306 9.25 -0.68 -5.71
C PHE A 306 8.02 0.24 -5.73
N LEU A 307 8.11 1.43 -5.14
CA LEU A 307 7.06 2.44 -5.13
C LEU A 307 7.19 3.49 -6.24
N ILE A 308 8.00 3.24 -7.29
CA ILE A 308 8.20 4.21 -8.39
C ILE A 308 6.87 4.70 -8.99
N PRO A 309 5.88 3.85 -9.36
CA PRO A 309 4.62 4.36 -9.90
C PRO A 309 3.84 5.27 -8.93
N GLN A 310 3.86 4.94 -7.64
CA GLN A 310 3.22 5.74 -6.59
C GLN A 310 3.94 7.08 -6.41
N ILE A 311 5.28 7.07 -6.43
CA ILE A 311 6.12 8.28 -6.42
C ILE A 311 5.80 9.15 -7.64
N LEU A 312 5.77 8.58 -8.85
CA LEU A 312 5.44 9.32 -10.06
C LEU A 312 4.03 9.92 -10.01
N ASN A 313 3.03 9.15 -9.56
CA ASN A 313 1.68 9.66 -9.37
C ASN A 313 1.62 10.80 -8.34
N PHE A 314 2.34 10.67 -7.22
CA PHE A 314 2.45 11.71 -6.19
C PHE A 314 3.10 12.98 -6.75
N LEU A 315 4.24 12.86 -7.42
CA LEU A 315 4.98 13.97 -8.03
C LEU A 315 4.13 14.71 -9.08
N PHE A 316 3.45 13.97 -9.96
CA PHE A 316 2.51 14.57 -10.91
C PHE A 316 1.34 15.26 -10.22
N SER A 317 0.87 14.71 -9.10
CA SER A 317 -0.24 15.26 -8.33
C SER A 317 0.09 16.52 -7.51
N LEU A 318 1.37 16.85 -7.28
CA LEU A 318 1.78 17.93 -6.36
C LEU A 318 1.11 19.28 -6.66
N PRO A 319 1.04 19.77 -7.91
CA PRO A 319 0.42 21.07 -8.17
C PRO A 319 -1.04 21.14 -7.71
N GLN A 320 -1.78 20.02 -7.80
CA GLN A 320 -3.16 19.95 -7.30
C GLN A 320 -3.20 19.76 -5.78
N LEU A 321 -2.35 18.89 -5.22
CA LEU A 321 -2.35 18.60 -3.78
C LEU A 321 -1.92 19.79 -2.92
N PHE A 322 -0.98 20.62 -3.38
CA PHE A 322 -0.55 21.83 -2.69
C PHE A 322 -1.43 23.05 -2.98
N GLY A 323 -2.48 22.90 -3.80
CA GLY A 323 -3.42 23.98 -4.10
C GLY A 323 -2.91 25.03 -5.09
N PHE A 324 -1.81 24.76 -5.81
CA PHE A 324 -1.37 25.62 -6.91
C PHE A 324 -2.33 25.58 -8.10
N MET A 325 -3.15 24.51 -8.21
CA MET A 325 -4.24 24.38 -9.15
C MET A 325 -5.49 23.82 -8.48
N HIS A 326 -6.65 24.01 -9.11
CA HIS A 326 -7.91 23.42 -8.61
C HIS A 326 -7.80 21.90 -8.52
N CYS A 327 -8.07 21.36 -7.32
CA CYS A 327 -8.08 19.94 -7.04
C CYS A 327 -9.52 19.48 -6.79
N PRO A 328 -10.17 18.81 -7.75
CA PRO A 328 -11.50 18.25 -7.52
C PRO A 328 -11.41 17.08 -6.53
N LEU A 329 -12.54 16.78 -5.88
CA LEU A 329 -12.65 15.67 -4.94
C LEU A 329 -12.28 14.32 -5.57
N HIS A 330 -12.74 14.08 -6.81
CA HIS A 330 -12.43 12.88 -7.58
C HIS A 330 -11.56 13.24 -8.78
N ARG A 331 -10.35 12.66 -8.85
CA ARG A 331 -9.33 12.91 -9.89
C ARG A 331 -9.19 11.75 -10.90
N ILE A 332 -10.18 10.87 -10.93
CA ILE A 332 -10.23 9.70 -11.81
C ILE A 332 -10.53 10.08 -13.27
N PRO A 333 -10.24 9.19 -14.24
CA PRO A 333 -10.68 9.34 -15.62
C PRO A 333 -12.20 9.49 -15.75
N ARG A 334 -12.67 10.01 -16.89
CA ARG A 334 -14.11 10.08 -17.20
C ARG A 334 -14.53 8.84 -17.98
N TRP A 335 -15.65 8.25 -17.61
CA TRP A 335 -16.24 7.15 -18.38
C TRP A 335 -17.10 7.67 -19.53
N ASP A 336 -16.80 7.19 -20.74
CA ASP A 336 -17.62 7.35 -21.94
C ASP A 336 -18.53 6.14 -22.09
N CYS A 337 -19.82 6.35 -21.82
CA CYS A 337 -20.84 5.31 -21.85
C CYS A 337 -21.15 4.78 -23.27
N HIS A 338 -20.82 5.52 -24.32
CA HIS A 338 -21.11 5.09 -25.70
C HIS A 338 -20.14 4.01 -26.17
N ASN A 339 -18.86 4.14 -25.77
CA ASN A 339 -17.79 3.25 -26.20
C ASN A 339 -17.31 2.29 -25.10
N ASP A 340 -17.86 2.42 -23.88
CA ASP A 340 -17.43 1.73 -22.66
C ASP A 340 -15.92 1.86 -22.39
N ARG A 341 -15.44 3.11 -22.43
CA ARG A 341 -14.01 3.44 -22.27
C ARG A 341 -13.81 4.57 -21.29
N LEU A 342 -12.67 4.54 -20.62
CA LEU A 342 -12.15 5.64 -19.82
C LEU A 342 -11.36 6.59 -20.71
N VAL A 343 -11.72 7.87 -20.64
CA VAL A 343 -11.08 8.98 -21.32
C VAL A 343 -10.35 9.83 -20.27
N HIS A 344 -9.16 10.32 -20.62
CA HIS A 344 -8.41 11.19 -19.73
C HIS A 344 -9.23 12.44 -19.36
N SER A 345 -9.08 12.86 -18.11
CA SER A 345 -9.50 14.17 -17.62
C SER A 345 -8.28 15.10 -17.54
N ASN A 346 -8.51 16.39 -17.28
CA ASN A 346 -7.42 17.37 -17.09
C ASN A 346 -6.72 17.24 -15.71
N ASN A 347 -7.04 16.21 -14.92
CA ASN A 347 -6.43 16.00 -13.62
C ASN A 347 -5.02 15.42 -13.72
N LEU A 348 -4.15 15.86 -12.83
CA LEU A 348 -2.75 15.44 -12.80
C LEU A 348 -2.61 14.16 -11.96
N THR A 349 -2.90 13.03 -12.59
CA THR A 349 -2.65 11.71 -12.01
C THR A 349 -2.02 10.80 -13.06
N LEU A 350 -1.31 9.77 -12.61
CA LEU A 350 -0.70 8.79 -13.50
C LEU A 350 -1.74 8.06 -14.37
N LEU A 351 -2.96 7.85 -13.84
CA LEU A 351 -4.08 7.28 -14.61
C LEU A 351 -4.41 8.13 -15.85
N ASN A 352 -4.57 9.44 -15.66
CA ASN A 352 -4.88 10.37 -16.75
C ASN A 352 -3.69 10.55 -17.69
N ALA A 353 -2.46 10.55 -17.17
CA ALA A 353 -1.25 10.62 -17.99
C ALA A 353 -1.12 9.41 -18.92
N VAL A 354 -1.36 8.19 -18.42
CA VAL A 354 -1.36 6.98 -19.24
C VAL A 354 -2.42 7.06 -20.34
N LEU A 355 -3.67 7.41 -20.01
CA LEU A 355 -4.73 7.58 -21.00
C LEU A 355 -4.47 8.70 -22.02
N ARG A 356 -3.71 9.74 -21.63
CA ARG A 356 -3.28 10.79 -22.56
C ARG A 356 -2.27 10.26 -23.57
N CYS A 357 -1.38 9.35 -23.15
CA CYS A 357 -0.38 8.74 -24.02
C CYS A 357 -0.94 7.61 -24.89
N THR A 358 -1.82 6.76 -24.35
CA THR A 358 -2.34 5.57 -25.05
C THR A 358 -3.69 5.78 -25.73
N GLY A 359 -4.40 6.87 -25.40
CA GLY A 359 -5.77 7.12 -25.80
C GLY A 359 -6.80 6.43 -24.90
N PRO A 360 -8.10 6.47 -25.28
CA PRO A 360 -9.18 5.89 -24.48
C PRO A 360 -9.08 4.36 -24.37
N LEU A 361 -9.11 3.85 -23.14
CA LEU A 361 -9.01 2.42 -22.82
C LEU A 361 -10.21 1.98 -21.98
N HIS A 362 -10.65 0.74 -22.17
CA HIS A 362 -11.59 0.11 -21.25
C HIS A 362 -10.96 -0.03 -19.85
N GLU A 363 -11.74 0.07 -18.77
CA GLU A 363 -11.25 0.10 -17.38
C GLU A 363 -10.32 -1.08 -17.06
N LYS A 364 -10.72 -2.31 -17.42
CA LYS A 364 -9.90 -3.51 -17.23
C LYS A 364 -8.52 -3.41 -17.91
N SER A 365 -8.48 -2.84 -19.11
CA SER A 365 -7.25 -2.68 -19.89
C SER A 365 -6.35 -1.62 -19.27
N LEU A 366 -6.93 -0.51 -18.80
CA LEU A 366 -6.18 0.52 -18.06
C LEU A 366 -5.59 -0.06 -16.77
N THR A 367 -6.38 -0.75 -15.94
CA THR A 367 -5.88 -1.39 -14.72
C THR A 367 -4.75 -2.36 -15.03
N THR A 368 -4.93 -3.21 -16.05
CA THR A 368 -3.90 -4.18 -16.45
C THR A 368 -2.61 -3.50 -16.88
N LEU A 369 -2.69 -2.42 -17.68
CA LEU A 369 -1.53 -1.63 -18.10
C LEU A 369 -0.80 -1.01 -16.91
N LEU A 370 -1.53 -0.46 -15.94
CA LEU A 370 -0.94 0.13 -14.72
C LEU A 370 -0.29 -0.94 -13.83
N LEU A 371 -0.86 -2.14 -13.75
CA LEU A 371 -0.25 -3.28 -13.04
C LEU A 371 0.99 -3.82 -13.77
N VAL A 372 0.99 -3.84 -15.10
CA VAL A 372 2.18 -4.17 -15.90
C VAL A 372 3.28 -3.14 -15.67
N LEU A 373 2.94 -1.84 -15.66
CA LEU A 373 3.87 -0.77 -15.30
C LEU A 373 4.45 -0.98 -13.89
N GLN A 374 3.62 -1.33 -12.92
CA GLN A 374 4.07 -1.66 -11.56
C GLN A 374 5.04 -2.84 -11.51
N ALA A 375 4.73 -3.92 -12.23
CA ALA A 375 5.61 -5.09 -12.33
C ALA A 375 6.94 -4.73 -13.01
N ALA A 376 6.91 -3.96 -14.09
CA ALA A 376 8.10 -3.52 -14.81
C ALA A 376 8.99 -2.61 -13.95
N CYS A 377 8.41 -1.63 -13.23
CA CYS A 377 9.16 -0.80 -12.30
C CYS A 377 9.76 -1.62 -11.14
N GLY A 378 9.03 -2.60 -10.62
CA GLY A 378 9.54 -3.51 -9.59
C GLY A 378 10.74 -4.34 -10.07
N ALA A 379 10.62 -4.93 -11.26
CA ALA A 379 11.70 -5.70 -11.89
C ALA A 379 12.93 -4.83 -12.20
N LEU A 380 12.72 -3.61 -12.70
CA LEU A 380 13.79 -2.63 -12.90
C LEU A 380 14.48 -2.27 -11.57
N GLY A 381 13.69 -2.07 -10.51
CA GLY A 381 14.22 -1.82 -9.17
C GLY A 381 15.12 -2.96 -8.68
N LEU A 382 14.68 -4.21 -8.84
CA LEU A 382 15.48 -5.39 -8.52
C LEU A 382 16.77 -5.45 -9.35
N LEU A 383 16.69 -5.20 -10.66
CA LEU A 383 17.85 -5.19 -11.55
C LEU A 383 18.87 -4.12 -11.14
N LEU A 384 18.41 -2.90 -10.83
CA LEU A 384 19.29 -1.81 -10.40
C LEU A 384 20.02 -2.16 -9.10
N LEU A 385 19.36 -2.85 -8.16
CA LEU A 385 19.99 -3.29 -6.91
C LEU A 385 21.08 -4.32 -7.17
N GLU A 386 20.83 -5.32 -8.01
CA GLU A 386 21.84 -6.32 -8.37
C GLU A 386 23.02 -5.70 -9.14
N LEU A 387 22.76 -4.72 -10.01
CA LEU A 387 23.84 -3.99 -10.69
C LEU A 387 24.70 -3.21 -9.68
N VAL A 388 24.08 -2.47 -8.75
CA VAL A 388 24.84 -1.75 -7.71
C VAL A 388 25.68 -2.72 -6.88
N ARG A 389 25.14 -3.87 -6.50
CA ARG A 389 25.86 -4.91 -5.75
C ARG A 389 26.98 -5.58 -6.56
N PHE A 390 26.84 -5.66 -7.87
CA PHE A 390 27.88 -6.23 -8.73
C PHE A 390 29.07 -5.28 -8.86
N PHE A 391 28.83 -3.96 -8.90
CA PHE A 391 29.87 -2.95 -9.09
C PHE A 391 30.48 -2.41 -7.78
N TYR A 392 29.79 -2.53 -6.65
CA TYR A 392 30.22 -2.05 -5.32
C TYR A 392 30.06 -3.15 -4.28
#